data_AF-A0A4Y1ZXX7-F1
#
_entry.id   AF-A0A4Y1ZXX7-F1
#
_cell.length_a   1.000
_cell.length_b   1.000
_cell.length_c   1.000
_cell.angle_alpha   90.00
_cell.angle_beta   90.00
_cell.angle_gamma   90.00
#
_symmetry.space_group_name_H-M   'P 1'
#
loop_
_entity.id
_entity.type
_entity.pdbx_description
1 polymer ?
#
loop_
_entity_poly.entity_id
_entity_poly.type
_entity_poly.pdbx_seq_one_letter_code
_entity_poly.pdbx_strand_id
1 'polypeptide(L)'
;MQLNGLIVIGCDGTNVHTGHKRGIIRLMELDLNRSLQWCICLLHTNELPLRHLLNSLDGATTYLTEFCGPIGKTIKTCKELPVAPFSSISVENKPDNMDRMVLSNIYMIFA
;
A
#
# COMPACT_ATOMS: atom_id res chain seq x y z
N MET A 1 12.48 -19.61 -17.64
CA MET A 1 12.65 -18.14 -17.77
C MET A 1 13.45 -17.67 -16.56
N GLN A 2 14.64 -17.09 -16.74
CA GLN A 2 15.46 -16.60 -15.61
C GLN A 2 15.04 -15.16 -15.28
N LEU A 3 14.56 -14.92 -14.06
CA LEU A 3 14.07 -13.62 -13.55
C LEU A 3 15.15 -12.86 -12.77
N ASN A 4 16.42 -13.01 -13.16
CA ASN A 4 17.56 -12.50 -12.39
C ASN A 4 17.54 -10.97 -12.22
N GLY A 5 16.87 -10.24 -13.10
CA GLY A 5 16.71 -8.78 -13.03
C GLY A 5 15.45 -8.27 -12.31
N LEU A 6 14.60 -9.13 -11.75
CA LEU A 6 13.32 -8.71 -11.14
C LEU A 6 13.52 -8.02 -9.78
N ILE A 7 13.45 -6.70 -9.70
CA ILE A 7 13.70 -5.99 -8.43
C ILE A 7 12.42 -5.76 -7.62
N VAL A 8 11.33 -5.43 -8.31
CA VAL A 8 10.06 -5.01 -7.72
C VAL A 8 8.93 -5.88 -8.25
N ILE A 9 7.99 -6.24 -7.39
CA ILE A 9 6.74 -6.88 -7.77
C ILE A 9 5.54 -6.08 -7.25
N GLY A 10 4.55 -5.85 -8.12
CA GLY A 10 3.35 -5.12 -7.79
C GLY A 10 2.09 -5.98 -7.89
N CYS A 11 1.26 -5.97 -6.84
CA CYS A 11 0.00 -6.73 -6.75
C CYS A 11 -1.01 -6.01 -5.86
N ASP A 12 -2.27 -6.46 -5.84
CA ASP A 12 -3.21 -6.05 -4.80
C ASP A 12 -2.80 -6.60 -3.42
N GLY A 13 -3.26 -5.95 -2.35
CA GLY A 13 -2.94 -6.32 -0.97
C GLY A 13 -3.75 -7.48 -0.39
N THR A 14 -4.42 -8.31 -1.21
CA THR A 14 -5.14 -9.48 -0.69
C THR A 14 -4.19 -10.51 -0.08
N ASN A 15 -4.71 -11.30 0.88
CA ASN A 15 -3.96 -12.39 1.51
C ASN A 15 -3.44 -13.44 0.50
N VAL A 16 -4.06 -13.57 -0.67
CA VAL A 16 -3.61 -14.48 -1.74
C VAL A 16 -2.28 -14.00 -2.33
N HIS A 17 -2.03 -12.70 -2.37
CA HIS A 17 -0.78 -12.15 -2.89
C HIS A 17 0.28 -11.93 -1.81
N THR A 18 -0.11 -11.38 -0.65
CA THR A 18 0.82 -10.91 0.40
C THR A 18 0.95 -11.86 1.60
N GLY A 19 0.15 -12.93 1.67
CA GLY A 19 0.11 -13.81 2.84
C GLY A 19 1.44 -14.53 3.13
N HIS A 20 1.84 -14.57 4.40
CA HIS A 20 3.14 -15.14 4.81
C HIS A 20 3.32 -16.65 4.51
N LYS A 21 2.25 -17.46 4.47
CA LYS A 21 2.34 -18.91 4.26
C LYS A 21 2.11 -19.37 2.82
N ARG A 22 1.27 -18.64 2.07
CA ARG A 22 0.80 -19.04 0.72
C ARG A 22 0.63 -17.86 -0.24
N GLY A 23 1.13 -16.68 0.13
CA GLY A 23 1.09 -15.51 -0.72
C GLY A 23 1.97 -15.70 -1.94
N ILE A 24 1.49 -15.30 -3.12
CA ILE A 24 2.22 -15.46 -4.38
C ILE A 24 3.62 -14.84 -4.31
N ILE A 25 3.76 -13.68 -3.67
CA ILE A 25 5.03 -12.97 -3.56
C ILE A 25 6.00 -13.77 -2.69
N ARG A 26 5.51 -14.34 -1.58
CA ARG A 26 6.33 -15.19 -0.72
C ARG A 26 6.82 -16.45 -1.45
N LEU A 27 5.95 -17.06 -2.25
CA LEU A 27 6.33 -18.22 -3.06
C LEU A 27 7.40 -17.84 -4.10
N MET A 28 7.26 -16.69 -4.78
CA MET A 28 8.28 -16.20 -5.71
C MET A 28 9.61 -15.89 -5.03
N GLU A 29 9.62 -15.28 -3.85
CA GLU A 29 10.86 -15.01 -3.11
C GLU A 29 11.61 -16.29 -2.73
N LEU A 30 10.87 -17.36 -2.40
CA LEU A 30 11.45 -18.67 -2.12
C LEU A 30 12.04 -19.30 -3.39
N ASP A 31 11.32 -19.26 -4.51
CA ASP A 31 11.80 -19.79 -5.80
C ASP A 31 13.01 -19.00 -6.35
N LEU A 32 13.06 -17.69 -6.12
CA LEU A 32 14.17 -16.81 -6.52
C LEU A 32 15.31 -16.78 -5.51
N ASN A 33 15.11 -17.39 -4.33
CA ASN A 33 16.03 -17.38 -3.20
C ASN A 33 16.53 -15.97 -2.81
N ARG A 34 15.64 -14.97 -2.88
CA ARG A 34 15.92 -13.59 -2.45
C ARG A 34 14.64 -12.80 -2.19
N SER A 35 14.75 -11.76 -1.38
CA SER A 35 13.64 -10.80 -1.16
C SER A 35 13.40 -9.95 -2.41
N LEU A 36 12.12 -9.67 -2.68
CA LEU A 36 11.70 -8.70 -3.68
C LEU A 36 11.24 -7.43 -2.98
N GLN A 37 11.32 -6.28 -3.66
CA GLN A 37 10.66 -5.07 -3.18
C GLN A 37 9.17 -5.17 -3.48
N TRP A 38 8.32 -4.94 -2.47
CA TRP A 38 6.89 -5.07 -2.62
C TRP A 38 6.26 -3.71 -2.95
N CYS A 39 5.54 -3.66 -4.07
CA CYS A 39 4.73 -2.53 -4.52
C CYS A 39 3.25 -2.90 -4.39
N ILE A 40 2.72 -2.88 -3.16
CA ILE A 40 1.39 -3.42 -2.87
C ILE A 40 0.35 -2.32 -2.87
N CYS A 41 -0.77 -2.56 -3.56
CA CYS A 41 -1.95 -1.73 -3.42
C CYS A 41 -2.62 -2.02 -2.06
N LEU A 42 -2.65 -1.01 -1.18
CA LEU A 42 -3.24 -1.12 0.17
C LEU A 42 -4.73 -0.80 0.21
N LEU A 43 -5.42 -1.02 -0.90
CA LEU A 43 -6.86 -0.90 -1.01
C LEU A 43 -7.54 -1.55 0.21
N HIS A 44 -7.23 -2.81 0.50
CA HIS A 44 -7.87 -3.52 1.60
C HIS A 44 -7.38 -3.12 3.01
N THR A 45 -6.17 -2.58 3.15
CA THR A 45 -5.60 -2.23 4.47
C THR A 45 -6.00 -0.83 4.92
N ASN A 46 -6.09 0.12 3.99
CA ASN A 46 -6.40 1.51 4.31
C ASN A 46 -7.83 1.86 3.88
N GLU A 47 -8.28 1.45 2.69
CA GLU A 47 -9.60 1.84 2.20
C GLU A 47 -10.72 1.17 3.00
N LEU A 48 -10.64 -0.13 3.29
CA LEU A 48 -11.71 -0.82 4.02
C LEU A 48 -11.87 -0.31 5.46
N PRO A 49 -10.82 -0.24 6.31
CA PRO A 49 -10.97 0.26 7.67
C PRO A 49 -11.29 1.75 7.74
N LEU A 50 -10.79 2.54 6.79
CA LEU A 50 -11.03 3.97 6.73
C LEU A 50 -12.20 4.34 5.82
N ARG A 51 -12.98 3.36 5.31
CA ARG A 51 -14.00 3.60 4.29
C ARG A 51 -15.00 4.65 4.72
N HIS A 52 -15.43 4.60 5.98
CA HIS A 52 -16.38 5.58 6.53
C HIS A 52 -15.76 6.98 6.64
N LEU A 53 -14.49 7.06 7.03
CA LEU A 53 -13.75 8.32 7.09
C LEU A 53 -13.56 8.90 5.69
N LEU A 54 -13.07 8.10 4.74
CA LEU A 54 -12.88 8.48 3.35
C LEU A 54 -14.21 8.91 2.71
N ASN A 55 -15.29 8.18 2.96
CA ASN A 55 -16.63 8.55 2.52
C ASN A 55 -17.13 9.86 3.16
N SER A 56 -16.76 10.14 4.41
CA SER A 56 -17.07 11.42 5.06
C SER A 56 -16.24 12.58 4.52
N LEU A 57 -14.99 12.34 4.12
CA LEU A 57 -14.05 13.36 3.67
C LEU A 57 -14.19 13.67 2.18
N ASP A 58 -14.39 12.64 1.36
CA ASP A 58 -14.38 12.70 -0.10
C ASP A 58 -15.74 12.35 -0.72
N GLY A 59 -16.69 11.84 0.06
CA GLY A 59 -17.96 11.36 -0.43
C GLY A 59 -17.90 9.92 -0.95
N ALA A 60 -19.06 9.41 -1.38
CA ALA A 60 -19.17 8.06 -1.89
C ALA A 60 -18.51 7.95 -3.27
N THR A 61 -17.74 6.88 -3.48
CA THR A 61 -17.25 6.50 -4.79
C THR A 61 -18.46 6.12 -5.67
N THR A 62 -18.87 7.03 -6.56
CA THR A 62 -20.04 6.86 -7.43
C THR A 62 -19.76 6.04 -8.68
N TYR A 63 -18.49 5.78 -8.99
CA TYR A 63 -18.10 5.14 -10.25
C TYR A 63 -16.93 4.17 -10.06
N LEU A 64 -16.95 3.06 -10.81
CA LEU A 64 -15.95 1.97 -10.75
C LEU A 64 -14.52 2.39 -11.14
N THR A 65 -14.37 3.55 -11.78
CA THR A 65 -13.09 3.93 -12.41
C THR A 65 -12.54 5.26 -11.94
N GLU A 66 -13.27 6.07 -11.16
CA GLU A 66 -12.81 7.42 -10.79
C GLU A 66 -13.25 7.86 -9.40
N PHE A 67 -12.32 8.48 -8.68
CA PHE A 67 -12.64 9.23 -7.47
C PHE A 67 -13.42 10.51 -7.84
N CYS A 68 -14.69 10.58 -7.45
CA CYS A 68 -15.56 11.73 -7.76
C CYS A 68 -15.47 12.87 -6.74
N GLY A 69 -14.90 12.60 -5.57
CA GLY A 69 -14.78 13.55 -4.49
C GLY A 69 -13.73 14.63 -4.70
N PRO A 70 -13.78 15.74 -3.92
CA PRO A 70 -12.81 16.84 -4.03
C PRO A 70 -11.35 16.38 -3.83
N ILE A 71 -11.09 15.56 -2.82
CA ILE A 71 -9.77 15.00 -2.49
C ILE A 71 -9.32 14.07 -3.61
N GLY A 72 -10.19 13.17 -4.03
CA GLY A 72 -9.94 12.23 -5.12
C GLY A 72 -9.58 12.91 -6.45
N LYS A 73 -10.23 14.04 -6.77
CA LYS A 73 -9.89 14.86 -7.94
C LYS A 73 -8.51 15.50 -7.82
N THR A 74 -8.13 15.95 -6.61
CA THR A 74 -6.80 16.53 -6.35
C THR A 74 -5.68 15.50 -6.45
N ILE A 75 -5.95 14.20 -6.25
CA ILE A 75 -4.93 13.14 -6.42
C ILE A 75 -4.34 13.15 -7.83
N LYS A 76 -5.16 13.41 -8.87
CA LYS A 76 -4.69 13.44 -10.27
C LYS A 76 -3.56 14.46 -10.49
N THR A 77 -3.54 15.55 -9.72
CA THR A 77 -2.53 16.61 -9.79
C THR A 77 -1.57 16.59 -8.61
N CYS A 78 -1.59 15.56 -7.74
CA CYS A 78 -0.82 15.60 -6.49
C CYS A 78 0.69 15.67 -6.70
N LYS A 79 1.19 15.14 -7.83
CA LYS A 79 2.61 15.20 -8.21
C LYS A 79 3.10 16.63 -8.46
N GLU A 80 2.19 17.54 -8.76
CA GLU A 80 2.48 18.95 -9.01
C GLU A 80 2.42 19.77 -7.71
N LEU A 81 1.89 19.20 -6.62
CA LEU A 81 1.78 19.87 -5.34
C LEU A 81 3.10 19.80 -4.55
N PRO A 82 3.49 20.87 -3.85
CA PRO A 82 4.63 20.83 -2.97
C PRO A 82 4.38 19.84 -1.83
N VAL A 83 5.42 19.11 -1.43
CA VAL A 83 5.35 18.19 -0.29
C VAL A 83 5.08 19.00 0.97
N ALA A 84 3.93 18.77 1.60
CA ALA A 84 3.61 19.42 2.86
C ALA A 84 4.55 18.93 3.98
N PRO A 85 5.08 19.83 4.82
CA PRO A 85 5.82 19.41 6.01
C PRO A 85 4.85 18.70 6.96
N PHE A 86 5.25 17.51 7.44
CA PHE A 86 4.49 16.76 8.42
C PHE A 86 5.34 16.50 9.66
N SER A 87 4.71 16.48 10.81
CA SER A 87 5.35 16.08 12.07
C SER A 87 5.50 14.57 12.10
N SER A 88 6.67 14.07 12.53
CA SER A 88 6.83 12.65 12.81
C SER A 88 5.87 12.24 13.93
N ILE A 89 5.17 11.11 13.75
CA ILE A 89 4.40 10.50 14.82
C ILE A 89 5.41 9.84 15.76
N SER A 90 5.44 10.25 17.02
CA SER A 90 6.34 9.65 18.01
C SER A 90 6.00 8.18 18.23
N VAL A 91 7.04 7.34 18.27
CA VAL A 91 6.91 5.87 18.39
C VAL A 91 6.57 5.44 19.83
N GLU A 92 6.42 6.39 20.73
CA GLU A 92 6.28 6.17 22.18
C GLU A 92 4.97 5.44 22.55
N ASN A 93 3.98 5.42 21.66
CA ASN A 93 2.69 4.73 21.86
C ASN A 93 2.49 3.54 20.91
N LYS A 94 3.56 2.95 20.38
CA LYS A 94 3.43 1.83 19.44
C LYS A 94 2.90 0.60 20.19
N PRO A 95 1.80 -0.05 19.76
CA PRO A 95 1.41 -1.34 20.33
C PRO A 95 2.57 -2.33 20.15
N ASP A 96 2.90 -3.07 21.21
CA ASP A 96 4.09 -3.94 21.34
C ASP A 96 4.25 -4.97 20.20
N ASN A 97 3.20 -5.20 19.41
CA ASN A 97 3.10 -6.20 18.36
C ASN A 97 3.41 -5.68 16.93
N MET A 98 4.00 -4.49 16.77
CA MET A 98 4.38 -4.00 15.44
C MET A 98 5.88 -4.21 15.16
N ASP A 99 6.21 -5.39 14.66
CA ASP A 99 7.55 -5.76 14.18
C ASP A 99 8.10 -4.71 13.20
N ARG A 100 9.23 -4.10 13.57
CA ARG A 100 9.96 -3.11 12.74
C ARG A 100 10.32 -3.64 11.36
N MET A 101 10.48 -4.96 11.21
CA MET A 101 10.90 -5.62 9.98
C MET A 101 9.85 -5.58 8.87
N VAL A 102 8.56 -5.45 9.22
CA VAL A 102 7.46 -5.44 8.24
C VAL A 102 7.42 -4.13 7.45
N LEU A 103 7.89 -3.02 8.03
CA LEU A 103 7.76 -1.69 7.43
C LEU A 103 8.93 -1.28 6.53
N SER A 104 10.11 -1.92 6.64
CA SER A 104 11.29 -1.53 5.85
C SER A 104 11.19 -1.89 4.36
N ASN A 105 10.29 -2.80 4.01
CA ASN A 105 10.17 -3.35 2.64
C ASN A 105 8.85 -2.99 1.96
N ILE A 106 8.01 -2.17 2.60
CA ILE A 106 6.73 -1.73 2.04
C ILE A 106 6.90 -0.30 1.53
N TYR A 107 6.95 -0.13 0.21
CA TYR A 107 6.67 1.17 -0.39
C TYR A 107 5.17 1.30 -0.58
N MET A 108 4.56 2.22 0.16
CA MET A 108 3.14 2.53 0.08
C MET A 108 2.88 3.27 -1.25
N ILE A 109 2.15 2.66 -2.17
CA ILE A 109 1.59 3.37 -3.33
C ILE A 109 0.07 3.38 -3.19
N PHE A 110 -0.48 4.57 -3.03
CA PHE A 110 -1.91 4.81 -3.24
C PHE A 110 -2.12 4.80 -4.76
N ALA A 111 -2.61 3.69 -5.29
CA ALA A 111 -3.08 3.61 -6.68
C ALA A 111 -4.53 4.07 -6.75
#